data_AF-C9JN43-F1
#
_entry.id   AF-C9JN43-F1
#
_cell.length_a   1.000
_cell.length_b   1.000
_cell.length_c   1.000
_cell.angle_alpha   90.00
_cell.angle_beta   90.00
_cell.angle_gamma   90.00
#
_symmetry.space_group_name_H-M   'P 1'
#
loop_
_entity.id
_entity.type
_entity.pdbx_description
1 polymer ?
#
loop_
_entity_poly.entity_id
_entity_poly.type
_entity_poly.pdbx_seq_one_letter_code
_entity_poly.pdbx_strand_id
1 'polypeptide(L)'
;MKLWVSALLMAWFGVLSCVQAEFFTSIGHMTDLIYAEKELVQSLKEYILVEEAKLSKIKSWANKMEALTSKSAADAEGYLAHPVNAYKLVKRLNTDWPALE
;
A
#
# COMPACT_ATOMS: atom_id res chain seq x y z
N MET A 1 47.24 39.54 -28.97
CA MET A 1 45.83 39.93 -28.75
C MET A 1 44.83 39.04 -29.49
N LYS A 2 44.86 38.89 -30.82
CA LYS A 2 43.88 38.07 -31.57
C LYS A 2 43.79 36.59 -31.14
N LEU A 3 44.92 35.93 -30.86
CA LEU A 3 44.94 34.53 -30.41
C LEU A 3 44.33 34.32 -29.01
N TRP A 4 44.55 35.28 -28.10
CA TRP A 4 43.97 35.23 -26.74
C TRP A 4 42.46 35.46 -26.76
N VAL A 5 41.98 36.37 -27.62
CA VAL A 5 40.55 36.59 -27.82
C VAL A 5 39.89 35.35 -28.43
N SER A 6 40.55 34.71 -29.41
CA SER A 6 40.05 33.45 -30.00
C SER A 6 40.00 32.30 -28.98
N ALA A 7 41.01 32.17 -28.11
CA ALA A 7 41.01 31.17 -27.06
C ALA A 7 39.89 31.40 -26.02
N LEU A 8 39.65 32.66 -25.63
CA LEU A 8 38.56 33.03 -24.73
C LEU A 8 37.18 32.74 -25.34
N LEU A 9 36.99 33.01 -26.64
CA LEU A 9 35.74 32.70 -27.33
C LEU A 9 35.48 31.18 -27.43
N MET A 10 36.52 30.38 -27.68
CA MET A 10 36.41 28.92 -27.69
C MET A 10 36.08 28.36 -26.30
N ALA A 11 36.71 28.89 -25.25
CA ALA A 11 36.39 28.50 -23.87
C ALA A 11 34.95 28.87 -23.49
N TRP A 12 34.49 30.07 -23.87
CA TRP A 12 33.11 30.51 -23.64
C TRP A 12 32.10 29.58 -24.33
N PHE A 13 32.35 29.23 -25.60
CA PHE A 13 31.47 28.35 -26.36
C PHE A 13 31.40 26.95 -25.75
N GLY A 14 32.54 26.40 -25.29
CA GLY A 14 32.59 25.12 -24.60
C GLY A 14 31.80 25.10 -23.28
N VAL A 15 31.89 26.16 -22.48
CA VAL A 15 31.11 26.29 -21.24
C VAL A 15 29.61 26.38 -21.55
N LEU A 16 29.23 27.12 -22.59
CA LEU A 16 27.82 27.25 -23.00
C LEU A 16 27.23 25.89 -23.43
N SER A 17 27.99 25.10 -24.20
CA SER A 17 27.57 23.76 -24.62
C SER A 17 27.46 22.79 -23.44
N CYS A 18 28.37 22.87 -22.45
CA CYS A 18 28.32 22.04 -21.25
C CYS A 18 27.06 22.34 -20.41
N VAL A 19 26.78 23.63 -20.18
CA VAL A 19 25.60 24.08 -19.42
C VAL A 19 24.29 23.64 -20.09
N GLN A 20 24.22 23.70 -21.43
CA GLN A 20 23.06 23.20 -22.16
C GLN A 20 22.89 21.68 -21.99
N ALA A 21 23.98 20.91 -22.09
CA ALA A 21 23.94 19.46 -21.90
C ALA A 21 23.44 19.08 -20.49
N GLU A 22 23.97 19.71 -19.44
CA GLU A 22 23.52 19.48 -18.06
C GLU A 22 22.05 19.86 -17.85
N PHE A 23 21.58 20.93 -18.48
CA PHE A 23 20.17 21.34 -18.44
C PHE A 23 19.25 20.30 -19.08
N PHE A 24 19.61 19.76 -20.26
CA PHE A 24 18.85 18.69 -20.91
C PHE A 24 18.86 17.39 -20.09
N THR A 25 20.00 17.03 -19.48
CA THR A 25 20.09 15.88 -18.57
C THR A 25 19.23 16.06 -17.32
N SER A 26 19.24 17.25 -16.70
CA SER A 26 18.40 17.56 -15.53
C SER A 26 16.91 17.48 -15.84
N ILE A 27 16.47 17.97 -17.02
CA ILE A 27 15.07 17.85 -17.44
C ILE A 27 14.69 16.38 -17.68
N GLY A 28 15.59 15.58 -18.29
CA GLY A 28 15.40 14.14 -18.43
C GLY A 28 15.17 13.46 -17.07
N HIS A 29 16.08 13.69 -16.12
CA HIS A 29 15.97 13.13 -14.77
C HIS A 29 14.70 13.59 -14.03
N MET A 30 14.29 14.86 -14.18
CA MET A 30 13.05 15.35 -13.59
C MET A 30 11.80 14.72 -14.23
N THR A 31 11.86 14.38 -15.51
CA THR A 31 10.77 13.67 -16.20
C THR A 31 10.67 12.23 -15.70
N ASP A 32 11.80 11.56 -15.43
CA ASP A 32 11.82 10.24 -14.81
C ASP A 32 11.18 10.24 -13.41
N LEU A 33 11.36 11.32 -12.63
CA LEU A 33 10.68 11.47 -11.34
C LEU A 33 9.16 11.53 -11.48
N ILE A 34 8.64 12.19 -12.52
CA ILE A 34 7.18 12.22 -12.80
C ILE A 34 6.68 10.82 -13.16
N TYR A 35 7.44 10.05 -13.93
CA TYR A 35 7.08 8.67 -14.23
C TYR A 35 7.11 7.77 -12.98
N ALA A 36 8.12 7.91 -12.13
CA ALA A 36 8.21 7.20 -10.87
C ALA A 36 7.05 7.56 -9.93
N GLU A 37 6.67 8.84 -9.83
CA GLU A 37 5.49 9.27 -9.06
C GLU A 37 4.20 8.61 -9.59
N LYS A 38 4.03 8.55 -10.92
CA LYS A 38 2.89 7.87 -11.54
C LYS A 38 2.85 6.38 -11.18
N GLU A 39 3.97 5.68 -11.20
CA GLU A 39 4.06 4.27 -10.80
C GLU A 39 3.74 4.09 -9.31
N LEU A 40 4.24 4.98 -8.44
CA LEU A 40 3.93 4.97 -7.01
C LEU A 40 2.43 5.17 -6.76
N VAL A 41 1.80 6.12 -7.45
CA VAL A 41 0.35 6.35 -7.33
C VAL A 41 -0.45 5.13 -7.78
N GLN A 42 0.00 4.44 -8.84
CA GLN A 42 -0.65 3.22 -9.30
C GLN A 42 -0.51 2.09 -8.27
N SER A 43 0.69 1.87 -7.75
CA SER A 43 0.95 0.88 -6.69
C SER A 43 0.15 1.18 -5.43
N LEU A 44 0.01 2.46 -5.05
CA LEU A 44 -0.80 2.86 -3.91
C LEU A 44 -2.28 2.51 -4.09
N LYS A 45 -2.84 2.72 -5.30
CA LYS A 45 -4.23 2.34 -5.60
C LYS A 45 -4.43 0.83 -5.49
N GLU A 46 -3.50 0.05 -6.02
CA GLU A 46 -3.55 -1.41 -5.92
C GLU A 46 -3.46 -1.88 -4.46
N TYR A 47 -2.57 -1.27 -3.68
CA TYR A 47 -2.46 -1.53 -2.25
C TYR A 47 -3.76 -1.22 -1.51
N ILE A 48 -4.39 -0.08 -1.79
CA ILE A 48 -5.69 0.29 -1.21
C ILE A 48 -6.74 -0.79 -1.51
N LEU A 49 -6.82 -1.27 -2.76
CA LEU A 49 -7.79 -2.32 -3.12
C LEU A 49 -7.56 -3.62 -2.34
N VAL A 50 -6.31 -4.01 -2.14
CA VAL A 50 -5.96 -5.20 -1.35
C VAL A 50 -6.37 -5.02 0.11
N GLU A 51 -6.08 -3.88 0.70
CA GLU A 51 -6.46 -3.58 2.09
C GLU A 51 -7.98 -3.44 2.27
N GLU A 52 -8.69 -2.87 1.30
CA GLU A 52 -10.16 -2.83 1.32
C GLU A 52 -10.78 -4.24 1.24
N ALA A 53 -10.21 -5.14 0.42
CA ALA A 53 -10.66 -6.52 0.35
C ALA A 53 -10.39 -7.27 1.68
N LYS A 54 -9.22 -7.07 2.27
CA LYS A 54 -8.88 -7.61 3.60
C LYS A 54 -9.83 -7.09 4.68
N LEU A 55 -10.09 -5.78 4.69
CA LEU A 55 -11.00 -5.14 5.62
C LEU A 55 -12.44 -5.66 5.44
N SER A 56 -12.88 -5.87 4.21
CA SER A 56 -14.20 -6.46 3.91
C SER A 56 -14.33 -7.87 4.49
N LYS A 57 -13.29 -8.71 4.34
CA LYS A 57 -13.24 -10.04 4.96
C LYS A 57 -13.35 -9.95 6.48
N ILE A 58 -12.59 -9.07 7.12
CA ILE A 58 -12.62 -8.86 8.58
C ILE A 58 -14.02 -8.40 9.04
N LYS A 59 -14.62 -7.42 8.35
CA LYS A 59 -15.98 -6.95 8.65
C LYS A 59 -17.01 -8.08 8.55
N SER A 60 -16.96 -8.89 7.49
CA SER A 60 -17.87 -10.03 7.31
C SER A 60 -17.74 -11.07 8.43
N TRP A 61 -16.51 -11.31 8.88
CA TRP A 61 -16.22 -12.23 9.97
C TRP A 61 -16.73 -11.68 11.31
N ALA A 62 -16.53 -10.38 11.58
CA ALA A 62 -17.05 -9.72 12.77
C ALA A 62 -18.58 -9.84 12.87
N ASN A 63 -19.30 -9.54 11.78
CA ASN A 63 -20.76 -9.68 11.73
C ASN A 63 -21.22 -11.13 12.01
N LYS A 64 -20.50 -12.12 11.48
CA LYS A 64 -20.79 -13.54 11.74
C LYS A 64 -20.59 -13.88 13.23
N MET A 65 -19.52 -13.39 13.84
CA MET A 65 -19.25 -13.63 15.26
C MET A 65 -20.26 -12.95 16.17
N GLU A 66 -20.66 -11.73 15.83
CA GLU A 66 -21.72 -11.01 16.54
C GLU A 66 -23.03 -11.79 16.54
N ALA A 67 -23.48 -12.28 15.38
CA ALA A 67 -24.69 -13.08 15.27
C ALA A 67 -24.61 -14.38 16.10
N LEU A 68 -23.47 -15.06 16.07
CA LEU A 68 -23.24 -16.28 16.86
C LEU A 68 -23.21 -16.01 18.36
N THR A 69 -22.63 -14.89 18.76
CA THR A 69 -22.47 -14.49 20.16
C THR A 69 -23.79 -14.01 20.74
N SER A 70 -24.55 -13.21 20.00
CA SER A 70 -25.90 -12.77 20.37
C SER A 70 -26.82 -13.96 20.66
N LYS A 71 -26.80 -14.99 19.81
CA LYS A 71 -27.59 -16.21 20.02
C LYS A 71 -27.18 -16.99 21.28
N SER A 72 -25.88 -17.08 21.58
CA SER A 72 -25.41 -17.75 22.80
C SER A 72 -25.60 -16.91 24.06
N ALA A 73 -25.60 -15.58 23.95
CA ALA A 73 -25.74 -14.67 25.08
C ALA A 73 -27.20 -14.49 25.52
N ALA A 74 -28.16 -14.68 24.63
CA ALA A 74 -29.59 -14.57 24.93
C ALA A 74 -30.07 -15.59 25.99
N ASP A 75 -29.53 -16.81 25.96
CA ASP A 75 -29.78 -17.86 26.95
C ASP A 75 -28.55 -18.78 27.03
N ALA A 76 -27.57 -18.38 27.85
CA ALA A 76 -26.29 -19.06 27.92
C ALA A 76 -26.42 -20.49 28.50
N GLU A 77 -27.23 -20.66 29.55
CA GLU A 77 -27.40 -21.96 30.21
C GLU A 77 -28.13 -22.95 29.30
N GLY A 78 -29.24 -22.55 28.68
CA GLY A 78 -29.97 -23.41 27.73
C GLY A 78 -29.17 -23.67 26.45
N TYR A 79 -28.39 -22.70 25.97
CA TYR A 79 -27.51 -22.90 24.82
C TYR A 79 -26.42 -23.94 25.10
N LEU A 80 -25.78 -23.88 26.28
CA LEU A 80 -24.69 -24.78 26.68
C LEU A 80 -25.18 -26.15 27.16
N ALA A 81 -26.43 -26.27 27.61
CA ALA A 81 -27.05 -27.56 27.91
C ALA A 81 -27.09 -28.51 26.69
N HIS A 82 -27.05 -27.96 25.47
CA HIS A 82 -26.96 -28.75 24.25
C HIS A 82 -25.48 -29.06 23.89
N PRO A 83 -25.05 -30.34 23.91
CA PRO A 83 -23.62 -30.70 23.77
C PRO A 83 -23.00 -30.24 22.45
N VAL A 84 -23.76 -30.24 21.34
CA VAL A 84 -23.29 -29.72 20.04
C VAL A 84 -22.99 -28.22 20.08
N ASN A 85 -23.76 -27.44 20.83
CA ASN A 85 -23.57 -25.99 20.93
C ASN A 85 -22.37 -25.66 21.81
N ALA A 86 -22.20 -26.38 22.92
CA ALA A 86 -21.01 -26.31 23.76
C ALA A 86 -19.74 -26.63 22.95
N TYR A 87 -19.75 -27.73 22.18
CA TYR A 87 -18.63 -28.08 21.29
C TYR A 87 -18.35 -26.98 20.26
N LYS A 88 -19.39 -26.43 19.60
CA LYS A 88 -19.24 -25.35 18.62
C LYS A 88 -18.62 -24.09 19.23
N LEU A 89 -18.96 -23.75 20.47
CA LEU A 89 -18.35 -22.62 21.19
C LEU A 89 -16.86 -22.87 21.45
N VAL A 90 -16.52 -24.04 22.02
CA VAL A 90 -15.12 -24.41 22.30
C VAL A 90 -14.29 -24.43 21.02
N LYS A 91 -14.82 -25.04 19.94
CA LYS A 91 -14.19 -25.02 18.63
C LYS A 91 -13.95 -23.59 18.17
N ARG A 92 -14.98 -22.74 18.20
CA ARG A 92 -14.86 -21.35 17.74
C ARG A 92 -13.75 -20.60 18.46
N LEU A 93 -13.68 -20.71 19.80
CA LEU A 93 -12.65 -20.06 20.62
C LEU A 93 -11.24 -20.60 20.36
N ASN A 94 -11.09 -21.90 20.14
CA ASN A 94 -9.77 -22.53 19.99
C ASN A 94 -9.25 -22.60 18.55
N THR A 95 -10.14 -22.59 17.55
CA THR A 95 -9.74 -22.74 16.13
C THR A 95 -10.14 -21.55 15.27
N ASP A 96 -11.36 -21.05 15.40
CA ASP A 96 -11.87 -20.05 14.46
C ASP A 96 -11.36 -18.63 14.77
N TRP A 97 -11.12 -18.31 16.05
CA TRP A 97 -10.50 -17.04 16.48
C TRP A 97 -9.02 -16.97 16.12
N PRO A 98 -8.16 -17.97 16.41
CA PRO A 98 -6.76 -17.96 15.97
C PRO A 98 -6.58 -17.98 14.45
N ALA A 99 -7.54 -18.52 13.70
CA ALA A 99 -7.47 -18.53 12.23
C ALA A 99 -7.77 -17.16 11.58
N LEU A 100 -8.12 -16.14 12.36
CA LEU A 100 -8.29 -14.77 11.89
C LEU A 100 -6.98 -13.97 11.90
N GLU A 101 -6.04 -14.32 12.79
CA GLU A 101 -4.67 -13.76 12.82
C GLU A 101 -3.85 -14.21 11.60
#